data_AF-A0A8H5IYI8-F1
#
_entry.id   AF-A0A8H5IYI8-F1
#
_cell.length_a   1.000
_cell.length_b   1.000
_cell.length_c   1.000
_cell.angle_alpha   90.00
_cell.angle_beta   90.00
_cell.angle_gamma   90.00
#
_symmetry.space_group_name_H-M   'P 1'
#
loop_
_entity.id
_entity.type
_entity.pdbx_description
1 polymer ?
#
loop_
_entity_poly.entity_id
_entity_poly.type
_entity_poly.pdbx_seq_one_letter_code
_entity_poly.pdbx_strand_id
1 'polypeptide(L)'
;MEGSTDNRTTQAVEIVPDGDVILVVGSGKAKLRVKSILLMAASKPFSAMLGPNWKKGHDMRNHNGPHEVLLPDDDATVLKIICSVIHFQNDKIPQTLPASDVLAVAIAADKYDCLNALQFASDSWLRELKVKPRDLTLLTAAAYLFQNAQAFREITAALVLNHDRSYLALSGEETGTILPFAGGAKRLRETEVRRYPH
;
A
#
# COMPACT_ATOMS: atom_id res chain seq x y z
N MET A 1 36.06 -28.12 8.42
CA MET A 1 35.38 -27.57 9.62
C MET A 1 34.22 -26.74 9.15
N GLU A 2 33.06 -27.05 9.71
CA GLU A 2 31.71 -26.74 9.23
C GLU A 2 31.32 -25.25 9.25
N GLY A 3 30.50 -24.90 8.25
CA GLY A 3 29.19 -24.25 8.41
C GLY A 3 29.00 -23.13 9.45
N SER A 4 28.68 -21.94 8.95
CA SER A 4 27.79 -21.01 9.66
C SER A 4 26.80 -20.41 8.67
N THR A 5 25.76 -21.18 8.34
CA THR A 5 24.52 -20.66 7.76
C THR A 5 23.82 -19.80 8.81
N ASP A 6 23.78 -18.49 8.59
CA ASP A 6 23.04 -17.52 9.39
C ASP A 6 21.53 -17.81 9.27
N ASN A 7 21.01 -18.58 10.22
CA ASN A 7 19.59 -18.89 10.33
C ASN A 7 18.87 -17.66 10.92
N ARG A 8 18.65 -16.63 10.10
CA ARG A 8 17.70 -15.57 10.42
C ARG A 8 16.31 -16.18 10.40
N THR A 9 15.89 -16.64 11.57
CA THR A 9 14.54 -17.08 11.89
C THR A 9 13.54 -16.10 11.28
N THR A 10 12.86 -16.51 10.22
CA THR A 10 11.75 -15.77 9.59
C THR A 10 10.66 -15.66 10.64
N GLN A 11 10.62 -14.54 11.37
CA GLN A 11 9.64 -14.35 12.43
C GLN A 11 8.27 -14.22 11.77
N ALA A 12 7.46 -15.29 11.85
CA ALA A 12 6.10 -15.28 11.35
C ALA A 12 5.32 -14.20 12.11
N VAL A 13 4.83 -13.20 11.39
CA VAL A 13 3.96 -12.18 11.96
C VAL A 13 2.55 -12.73 11.88
N GLU A 14 2.11 -13.33 12.99
CA GLU A 14 0.79 -13.90 13.07
C GLU A 14 -0.25 -12.77 13.18
N ILE A 15 -1.05 -12.55 12.13
CA ILE A 15 -2.20 -11.65 12.22
C ILE A 15 -3.26 -12.39 13.03
N VAL A 16 -3.74 -13.53 12.54
CA VAL A 16 -4.74 -14.36 13.23
C VAL A 16 -4.22 -15.79 13.48
N PRO A 17 -4.28 -16.30 14.73
CA PRO A 17 -3.75 -17.63 15.09
C PRO A 17 -4.43 -18.80 14.37
N ASP A 18 -5.69 -18.64 13.99
CA ASP A 18 -6.50 -19.68 13.35
C ASP A 18 -6.59 -19.51 11.82
N GLY A 19 -5.77 -18.64 11.23
CA GLY A 19 -5.76 -18.40 9.79
C GLY A 19 -5.50 -19.66 8.95
N ASP A 20 -6.18 -19.74 7.80
CA ASP A 20 -6.15 -20.84 6.83
C ASP A 20 -5.20 -20.57 5.65
N VAL A 21 -4.68 -19.34 5.54
CA VAL A 21 -3.70 -18.91 4.53
C VAL A 21 -2.53 -18.19 5.19
N ILE A 22 -1.33 -18.38 4.65
CA ILE A 22 -0.11 -17.65 4.98
C ILE A 22 0.32 -16.86 3.75
N LEU A 23 0.31 -15.53 3.83
CA LEU A 23 0.92 -14.68 2.81
C LEU A 23 2.42 -14.59 3.09
N VAL A 24 3.24 -15.02 2.13
CA VAL A 24 4.70 -14.94 2.18
C VAL A 24 5.13 -13.70 1.39
N VAL A 25 5.36 -12.61 2.11
CA VAL A 25 5.51 -11.26 1.54
C VAL A 25 6.99 -10.83 1.51
N GLY A 26 7.37 -10.08 0.48
CA GLY A 26 8.68 -9.42 0.37
C GLY A 26 9.84 -10.40 0.31
N SER A 27 10.04 -11.03 -0.85
CA SER A 27 11.06 -12.06 -1.09
C SER A 27 11.18 -13.15 0.01
N GLY A 28 10.07 -13.51 0.67
CA GLY A 28 10.06 -14.52 1.74
C GLY A 28 10.41 -14.04 3.14
N LYS A 29 10.54 -12.71 3.37
CA LYS A 29 10.98 -12.14 4.64
C LYS A 29 9.88 -12.08 5.70
N ALA A 30 8.61 -12.04 5.31
CA ALA A 30 7.49 -11.98 6.23
C ALA A 30 6.44 -13.05 5.91
N LYS A 31 5.93 -13.71 6.95
CA LYS A 31 4.80 -14.64 6.85
C LYS A 31 3.62 -14.04 7.62
N LEU A 32 2.55 -13.70 6.91
CA LEU A 32 1.31 -13.14 7.49
C LEU A 32 0.23 -14.22 7.48
N ARG A 33 -0.13 -14.74 8.65
CA ARG A 33 -1.20 -15.73 8.78
C ARG A 33 -2.57 -15.05 8.85
N VAL A 34 -3.46 -15.36 7.92
CA VAL A 34 -4.72 -14.65 7.64
C VAL A 34 -5.88 -15.61 7.40
N LYS A 35 -7.11 -15.09 7.49
CA LYS A 35 -8.35 -15.76 7.05
C LYS A 35 -8.65 -15.40 5.61
N SER A 36 -8.65 -16.41 4.74
CA SER A 36 -8.94 -16.27 3.31
C SER A 36 -10.30 -15.60 3.08
N ILE A 37 -11.34 -16.03 3.81
CA ILE A 37 -12.71 -15.53 3.64
C ILE A 37 -12.82 -14.01 3.86
N LEU A 38 -12.07 -13.44 4.81
CA LEU A 38 -12.09 -12.00 5.07
C LEU A 38 -11.38 -11.23 3.97
N LEU A 39 -10.23 -11.71 3.50
CA LEU A 39 -9.52 -11.12 2.37
C LEU A 39 -10.35 -11.17 1.08
N MET A 40 -10.97 -12.31 0.78
CA MET A 40 -11.81 -12.49 -0.40
C MET A 40 -13.06 -11.59 -0.36
N ALA A 41 -13.66 -11.39 0.82
CA ALA A 41 -14.81 -10.51 0.99
C ALA A 41 -14.42 -9.03 0.83
N ALA A 42 -13.22 -8.66 1.26
CA ALA A 42 -12.73 -7.29 1.23
C ALA A 42 -12.07 -6.85 -0.09
N SER A 43 -11.72 -7.80 -0.97
CA SER A 43 -10.87 -7.53 -2.14
C SER A 43 -11.15 -8.47 -3.31
N LYS A 44 -11.43 -7.91 -4.49
CA LYS A 44 -11.63 -8.72 -5.71
C LYS A 44 -10.35 -9.45 -6.14
N PRO A 45 -9.16 -8.82 -6.16
CA PRO A 45 -7.90 -9.53 -6.42
C PRO A 45 -7.64 -10.70 -5.46
N PHE A 46 -7.86 -10.52 -4.14
CA PHE A 46 -7.73 -11.64 -3.20
C PHE A 46 -8.80 -12.71 -3.44
N SER A 47 -10.02 -12.33 -3.81
CA SER A 47 -11.09 -13.28 -4.20
C SER A 47 -10.71 -14.13 -5.40
N ALA A 48 -10.14 -13.52 -6.44
CA ALA A 48 -9.65 -14.23 -7.61
C ALA A 48 -8.45 -15.15 -7.27
N MET A 49 -7.52 -14.66 -6.44
CA MET A 49 -6.32 -15.39 -6.05
C MET A 49 -6.60 -16.57 -5.13
N LEU A 50 -7.58 -16.46 -4.21
CA LEU A 50 -7.89 -17.45 -3.18
C LEU A 50 -9.17 -18.25 -3.48
N GLY A 51 -9.77 -18.04 -4.66
CA GLY A 51 -11.05 -18.60 -5.06
C GLY A 51 -11.06 -20.12 -5.29
N PRO A 52 -12.20 -20.69 -5.72
CA PRO A 52 -12.38 -22.15 -5.85
C PRO A 52 -11.35 -22.83 -6.77
N ASN A 53 -10.89 -22.13 -7.82
CA ASN A 53 -9.89 -22.66 -8.75
C ASN A 53 -8.51 -22.77 -8.11
N TRP A 54 -8.19 -21.88 -7.16
CA TRP A 54 -6.98 -21.97 -6.35
C TRP A 54 -7.02 -23.19 -5.43
N LYS A 55 -8.15 -23.39 -4.73
CA LYS A 55 -8.37 -24.55 -3.84
C LYS A 55 -8.25 -25.88 -4.58
N LYS A 56 -8.86 -26.00 -5.78
CA LYS A 56 -8.79 -27.23 -6.60
C LYS A 56 -7.37 -27.61 -7.03
N GLY A 57 -6.50 -26.64 -7.31
CA GLY A 57 -5.10 -26.90 -7.68
C GLY A 57 -4.23 -27.32 -6.48
N HIS A 58 -4.64 -26.95 -5.26
CA HIS A 58 -3.90 -27.21 -4.02
C HIS A 58 -4.42 -28.39 -3.20
N ASP A 59 -5.72 -28.73 -3.30
CA ASP A 59 -6.31 -29.94 -2.69
C ASP A 59 -5.67 -31.24 -3.22
N MET A 60 -4.98 -31.19 -4.37
CA MET A 60 -4.19 -32.31 -4.88
C MET A 60 -2.86 -32.52 -4.13
N ARG A 61 -2.44 -31.60 -3.25
CA ARG A 61 -1.21 -31.70 -2.46
C ARG A 61 -1.57 -31.80 -0.97
N ASN A 62 -1.67 -33.03 -0.49
CA ASN A 62 -1.87 -33.45 0.91
C ASN A 62 -1.00 -32.66 1.94
N HIS A 63 -1.44 -31.48 2.37
CA HIS A 63 -0.81 -30.74 3.46
C HIS A 63 -1.81 -30.46 4.57
N ASN A 64 -1.52 -30.94 5.78
CA ASN A 64 -2.32 -30.73 7.00
C ASN A 64 -2.12 -29.32 7.62
N GLY A 65 -1.94 -28.27 6.82
CA GLY A 65 -1.59 -26.94 7.32
C GLY A 65 -2.13 -25.78 6.46
N PRO A 66 -2.02 -24.53 6.95
CA PRO A 66 -2.46 -23.36 6.19
C PRO A 66 -1.67 -23.21 4.89
N HIS A 67 -2.35 -22.77 3.82
CA HIS A 67 -1.76 -22.68 2.50
C HIS A 67 -0.87 -21.44 2.35
N GLU A 68 0.32 -21.59 1.76
CA GLU A 68 1.21 -20.46 1.50
C GLU A 68 0.91 -19.80 0.14
N VAL A 69 0.89 -18.46 0.10
CA VAL A 69 0.74 -17.65 -1.10
C VAL A 69 1.91 -16.69 -1.18
N LEU A 70 2.68 -16.74 -2.28
CA LEU A 70 3.87 -15.92 -2.46
C LEU A 70 3.51 -14.55 -3.05
N LEU A 71 3.94 -13.49 -2.37
CA LEU A 71 3.78 -12.09 -2.78
C LEU A 71 5.16 -11.39 -2.73
N PRO A 72 6.10 -11.76 -3.63
CA PRO A 72 7.50 -11.35 -3.52
C PRO A 72 7.74 -9.85 -3.74
N ASP A 73 6.88 -9.20 -4.53
CA ASP A 73 6.97 -7.80 -4.93
C ASP A 73 6.24 -6.84 -3.98
N ASP A 74 5.53 -7.40 -2.98
CA ASP A 74 4.74 -6.62 -2.04
C ASP A 74 5.53 -6.23 -0.79
N ASP A 75 5.20 -5.06 -0.23
CA ASP A 75 5.77 -4.60 1.02
C ASP A 75 5.09 -5.29 2.22
N ALA A 76 5.91 -5.94 3.04
CA ALA A 76 5.46 -6.70 4.20
C ALA A 76 4.80 -5.83 5.28
N THR A 77 5.30 -4.62 5.49
CA THR A 77 4.77 -3.68 6.49
C THR A 77 3.42 -3.15 6.03
N VAL A 78 3.31 -2.81 4.74
CA VAL A 78 2.06 -2.32 4.14
C VAL A 78 0.98 -3.41 4.15
N LEU A 79 1.31 -4.63 3.69
CA LEU A 79 0.34 -5.73 3.72
C LEU A 79 -0.03 -6.14 5.14
N LYS A 80 0.86 -6.02 6.11
CA LYS A 80 0.53 -6.22 7.53
C LYS A 80 -0.54 -5.24 7.99
N ILE A 81 -0.44 -3.95 7.64
CA ILE A 81 -1.45 -2.94 7.98
C ILE A 81 -2.79 -3.29 7.34
N ILE A 82 -2.82 -3.51 6.02
CA ILE A 82 -4.04 -3.86 5.27
C ILE A 82 -4.71 -5.11 5.85
N CYS A 83 -3.92 -6.17 6.09
CA CYS A 83 -4.45 -7.40 6.67
C CYS A 83 -4.98 -7.15 8.09
N SER A 84 -4.30 -6.34 8.91
CA SER A 84 -4.79 -6.02 10.26
C SER A 84 -6.14 -5.31 10.22
N VAL A 85 -6.33 -4.36 9.29
CA VAL A 85 -7.63 -3.67 9.09
C VAL A 85 -8.72 -4.69 8.73
N ILE A 86 -8.47 -5.51 7.71
CA ILE A 86 -9.43 -6.50 7.21
C ILE A 86 -9.82 -7.54 8.28
N HIS A 87 -8.90 -7.82 9.22
CA HIS A 87 -9.12 -8.75 10.33
C HIS A 87 -9.58 -8.06 11.62
N PHE A 88 -10.01 -6.79 11.56
CA PHE A 88 -10.52 -6.02 12.69
C PHE A 88 -9.51 -5.84 13.85
N GLN A 89 -8.21 -5.91 13.58
CA GLN A 89 -7.14 -5.74 14.57
C GLN A 89 -6.71 -4.27 14.67
N ASN A 90 -7.71 -3.39 14.75
CA ASN A 90 -7.51 -1.94 14.70
C ASN A 90 -6.65 -1.42 15.88
N ASP A 91 -6.63 -2.16 17.00
CA ASP A 91 -5.78 -1.91 18.18
C ASP A 91 -4.28 -2.07 17.89
N LYS A 92 -3.92 -2.88 16.88
CA LYS A 92 -2.53 -3.13 16.48
C LYS A 92 -2.04 -2.21 15.37
N ILE A 93 -2.90 -1.32 14.88
CA ILE A 93 -2.61 -0.41 13.78
C ILE A 93 -2.17 0.94 14.34
N PRO A 94 -1.06 1.53 13.84
CA PRO A 94 -0.67 2.87 14.23
C PRO A 94 -1.80 3.88 13.97
N GLN A 95 -2.14 4.69 14.97
CA GLN A 95 -3.11 5.79 14.82
C GLN A 95 -2.61 6.87 13.86
N THR A 96 -1.29 7.00 13.75
CA THR A 96 -0.59 7.96 12.90
C THR A 96 0.42 7.22 12.05
N LEU A 97 0.58 7.61 10.79
CA LEU A 97 1.56 7.05 9.87
C LEU A 97 2.36 8.19 9.23
N PRO A 98 3.67 8.00 8.97
CA PRO A 98 4.42 8.88 8.09
C PRO A 98 3.73 9.01 6.73
N ALA A 99 3.80 10.18 6.09
CA ALA A 99 3.14 10.43 4.81
C ALA A 99 3.55 9.45 3.70
N SER A 100 4.81 8.98 3.72
CA SER A 100 5.29 7.91 2.82
C SER A 100 4.53 6.61 3.01
N ASP A 101 4.25 6.24 4.25
CA ASP A 101 3.61 4.98 4.59
C ASP A 101 2.12 5.05 4.29
N VAL A 102 1.49 6.22 4.52
CA VAL A 102 0.10 6.48 4.09
C VAL A 102 -0.02 6.31 2.57
N LEU A 103 0.91 6.86 1.79
CA LEU A 103 0.92 6.68 0.34
C LEU A 103 1.15 5.22 -0.06
N ALA A 104 2.09 4.52 0.57
CA ALA A 104 2.37 3.12 0.28
C ALA A 104 1.14 2.23 0.56
N VAL A 105 0.44 2.48 1.66
CA VAL A 105 -0.84 1.81 1.97
C VAL A 105 -1.91 2.15 0.94
N ALA A 106 -2.01 3.41 0.50
CA ALA A 106 -2.96 3.81 -0.54
C ALA A 106 -2.72 3.08 -1.87
N ILE A 107 -1.46 2.97 -2.30
CA ILE A 107 -1.06 2.25 -3.51
C ILE A 107 -1.45 0.77 -3.41
N ALA A 108 -1.14 0.13 -2.30
CA ALA A 108 -1.49 -1.27 -2.09
C ALA A 108 -3.01 -1.47 -1.99
N ALA A 109 -3.74 -0.56 -1.35
CA ALA A 109 -5.18 -0.66 -1.21
C ALA A 109 -5.92 -0.48 -2.55
N ASP A 110 -5.38 0.37 -3.44
CA ASP A 110 -5.83 0.47 -4.84
C ASP A 110 -5.49 -0.81 -5.63
N LYS A 111 -4.23 -1.29 -5.56
CA LYS A 111 -3.78 -2.56 -6.19
C LYS A 111 -4.68 -3.74 -5.82
N TYR A 112 -5.04 -3.86 -4.54
CA TYR A 112 -5.87 -4.96 -4.04
C TYR A 112 -7.36 -4.64 -4.00
N ASP A 113 -7.82 -3.50 -4.53
CA ASP A 113 -9.24 -3.10 -4.53
C ASP A 113 -9.91 -3.30 -3.15
N CYS A 114 -9.25 -2.83 -2.09
CA CYS A 114 -9.72 -2.95 -0.70
C CYS A 114 -9.93 -1.60 -0.01
N LEU A 115 -10.08 -0.53 -0.78
CA LEU A 115 -10.29 0.85 -0.29
C LEU A 115 -11.46 0.94 0.71
N ASN A 116 -12.56 0.22 0.45
CA ASN A 116 -13.72 0.22 1.34
C ASN A 116 -13.39 -0.33 2.74
N ALA A 117 -12.53 -1.35 2.84
CA ALA A 117 -12.12 -1.88 4.13
C ALA A 117 -11.25 -0.87 4.91
N LEU A 118 -10.49 -0.03 4.20
CA LEU A 118 -9.60 0.95 4.79
C LEU A 118 -10.22 2.33 5.06
N GLN A 119 -11.49 2.56 4.68
CA GLN A 119 -12.13 3.88 4.72
C GLN A 119 -11.92 4.65 6.04
N PHE A 120 -12.17 4.00 7.18
CA PHE A 120 -12.04 4.66 8.48
C PHE A 120 -10.57 4.86 8.91
N ALA A 121 -9.70 3.91 8.57
CA ALA A 121 -8.28 4.00 8.89
C ALA A 121 -7.61 5.12 8.08
N SER A 122 -7.92 5.21 6.78
CA SER A 122 -7.39 6.26 5.91
C SER A 122 -7.90 7.64 6.29
N ASP A 123 -9.17 7.76 6.70
CA ASP A 123 -9.70 9.00 7.28
C ASP A 123 -8.90 9.48 8.49
N SER A 124 -8.45 8.57 9.36
CA SER A 124 -7.64 8.92 10.52
C SER A 124 -6.25 9.41 10.09
N TRP A 125 -5.58 8.68 9.20
CA TRP A 125 -4.21 9.01 8.78
C TRP A 125 -4.13 10.28 7.94
N LEU A 126 -5.20 10.63 7.20
CA LEU A 126 -5.24 11.83 6.37
C LEU A 126 -5.58 13.11 7.14
N ARG A 127 -6.04 13.02 8.40
CA ARG A 127 -6.43 14.19 9.23
C ARG A 127 -5.25 14.95 9.83
N GLU A 128 -4.05 14.38 9.87
CA GLU A 128 -2.90 15.08 10.45
C GLU A 128 -2.37 16.14 9.48
N LEU A 129 -2.55 17.42 9.83
CA LEU A 129 -2.17 18.57 8.99
C LEU A 129 -0.94 19.35 9.51
N LYS A 130 -0.28 18.89 10.57
CA LYS A 130 1.00 19.46 11.05
C LYS A 130 2.17 18.95 10.20
N VAL A 131 2.10 19.19 8.91
CA VAL A 131 2.82 18.39 7.93
C VAL A 131 3.70 19.28 7.04
N LYS A 132 4.94 18.84 6.79
CA LYS A 132 5.90 19.60 5.97
C LYS A 132 5.41 19.66 4.51
N PRO A 133 5.81 20.64 3.68
CA PRO A 133 5.35 20.73 2.28
C PRO A 133 5.56 19.45 1.45
N ARG A 134 6.67 18.73 1.66
CA ARG A 134 6.93 17.44 0.99
C ARG A 134 5.88 16.38 1.36
N ASP A 135 5.49 16.35 2.62
CA ASP A 135 4.56 15.36 3.12
C ASP A 135 3.13 15.68 2.61
N LEU A 136 2.79 16.96 2.38
CA LEU A 136 1.52 17.36 1.74
C LEU A 136 1.37 16.79 0.32
N THR A 137 2.45 16.69 -0.47
CA THR A 137 2.36 16.08 -1.82
C THR A 137 2.07 14.59 -1.78
N LEU A 138 2.66 13.87 -0.83
CA LEU A 138 2.45 12.43 -0.65
C LEU A 138 1.02 12.17 -0.15
N LEU A 139 0.56 12.96 0.82
CA LEU A 139 -0.80 12.88 1.34
C LEU A 139 -1.86 13.30 0.30
N THR A 140 -1.53 14.21 -0.62
CA THR A 140 -2.40 14.53 -1.76
C THR A 140 -2.59 13.31 -2.67
N ALA A 141 -1.49 12.65 -3.04
CA ALA A 141 -1.54 11.43 -3.85
C ALA A 141 -2.28 10.30 -3.13
N ALA A 142 -2.05 10.14 -1.82
CA ALA A 142 -2.75 9.16 -1.00
C ALA A 142 -4.25 9.45 -0.91
N ALA A 143 -4.66 10.70 -0.67
CA ALA A 143 -6.07 11.09 -0.61
C ALA A 143 -6.79 10.86 -1.95
N TYR A 144 -6.10 11.06 -3.07
CA TYR A 144 -6.60 10.74 -4.39
C TYR A 144 -6.85 9.23 -4.56
N LEU A 145 -5.84 8.39 -4.22
CA LEU A 145 -5.95 6.93 -4.30
C LEU A 145 -7.02 6.37 -3.36
N PHE A 146 -7.15 6.91 -2.15
CA PHE A 146 -8.22 6.55 -1.21
C PHE A 146 -9.60 7.05 -1.61
N GLN A 147 -9.72 7.82 -2.69
CA GLN A 147 -10.97 8.46 -3.13
C GLN A 147 -11.60 9.33 -2.03
N ASN A 148 -10.76 9.92 -1.17
CA ASN A 148 -11.19 10.77 -0.08
C ASN A 148 -11.26 12.24 -0.54
N ALA A 149 -12.39 12.62 -1.13
CA ALA A 149 -12.58 13.96 -1.69
C ALA A 149 -12.42 15.09 -0.65
N GLN A 150 -12.81 14.82 0.61
CA GLN A 150 -12.71 15.81 1.68
C GLN A 150 -11.26 16.08 2.05
N ALA A 151 -10.49 15.03 2.33
CA ALA A 151 -9.07 15.13 2.63
C ALA A 151 -8.28 15.69 1.44
N PHE A 152 -8.59 15.24 0.21
CA PHE A 152 -7.94 15.75 -0.98
C PHE A 152 -8.12 17.28 -1.12
N ARG A 153 -9.33 17.79 -0.90
CA ARG A 153 -9.61 19.23 -0.94
C ARG A 153 -8.85 20.00 0.14
N GLU A 154 -8.84 19.50 1.37
CA GLU A 154 -8.16 20.17 2.49
C GLU A 154 -6.64 20.19 2.32
N ILE A 155 -6.05 19.04 1.98
CA ILE A 155 -4.60 18.89 1.82
C ILE A 155 -4.11 19.70 0.60
N THR A 156 -4.84 19.70 -0.51
CA THR A 156 -4.46 20.52 -1.68
C THR A 156 -4.60 22.01 -1.42
N ALA A 157 -5.62 22.45 -0.68
CA ALA A 157 -5.74 23.84 -0.25
C ALA A 157 -4.56 24.24 0.65
N ALA A 158 -4.19 23.40 1.62
CA ALA A 158 -3.02 23.63 2.46
C ALA A 158 -1.72 23.66 1.64
N LEU A 159 -1.58 22.81 0.63
CA LEU A 159 -0.44 22.79 -0.28
C LEU A 159 -0.36 24.10 -1.07
N VAL A 160 -1.45 24.59 -1.65
CA VAL A 160 -1.46 25.86 -2.41
C VAL A 160 -1.16 27.06 -1.51
N LEU A 161 -1.71 27.09 -0.30
CA LEU A 161 -1.58 28.23 0.61
C LEU A 161 -0.23 28.30 1.34
N ASN A 162 0.42 27.17 1.59
CA ASN A 162 1.69 27.11 2.33
C ASN A 162 2.91 26.87 1.43
N HIS A 163 2.74 26.82 0.10
CA HIS A 163 3.87 26.62 -0.80
C HIS A 163 4.52 27.94 -1.18
N ASP A 164 5.70 28.14 -0.63
CA ASP A 164 6.58 29.30 -0.77
C ASP A 164 7.71 29.06 -1.82
N ARG A 165 7.64 27.97 -2.59
CA ARG A 165 8.61 27.59 -3.63
C ARG A 165 7.96 27.33 -5.00
N SER A 166 8.77 27.09 -6.02
CA SER A 166 8.30 26.69 -7.36
C SER A 166 7.53 25.36 -7.32
N TYR A 167 6.36 25.33 -7.97
CA TYR A 167 5.51 24.13 -8.10
C TYR A 167 6.15 23.00 -8.93
N LEU A 168 7.22 23.30 -9.68
CA LEU A 168 7.96 22.30 -10.47
C LEU A 168 8.66 21.23 -9.63
N ALA A 169 8.88 21.47 -8.34
CA ALA A 169 9.50 20.50 -7.43
C ALA A 169 8.50 19.45 -6.89
N LEU A 170 7.19 19.65 -7.10
CA LEU A 170 6.13 18.77 -6.59
C LEU A 170 5.88 17.55 -7.50
N SER A 171 6.36 17.60 -8.75
CA SER A 171 6.30 16.49 -9.72
C SER A 171 7.45 15.49 -9.49
N GLY A 172 7.58 14.98 -8.27
CA GLY A 172 8.49 13.87 -7.99
C GLY A 172 8.13 12.64 -8.83
N GLU A 173 9.10 11.75 -9.07
CA GLU A 173 8.88 10.56 -9.92
C GLU A 173 7.75 9.65 -9.40
N GLU A 174 7.51 9.62 -8.09
CA GLU A 174 6.47 8.81 -7.44
C GLU A 174 5.06 9.40 -7.55
N THR A 175 4.90 10.74 -7.49
CA THR A 175 3.58 11.39 -7.57
C THR A 175 3.16 11.70 -9.00
N GLY A 176 4.13 11.85 -9.91
CA GLY A 176 3.93 12.15 -11.34
C GLY A 176 3.16 11.09 -12.12
N THR A 177 3.27 9.83 -11.71
CA THR A 177 2.55 8.68 -12.29
C THR A 177 1.19 8.44 -11.65
N ILE A 178 0.99 8.90 -10.40
CA ILE A 178 -0.25 8.70 -9.64
C ILE A 178 -1.25 9.83 -9.90
N LEU A 179 -0.77 11.08 -9.91
CA LEU A 179 -1.62 12.25 -10.12
C LEU A 179 -1.65 12.63 -11.60
N PRO A 180 -2.82 12.60 -12.28
CA PRO A 180 -2.90 12.81 -13.72
C PRO A 180 -2.41 14.18 -14.21
N PHE A 181 -2.33 15.19 -13.32
CA PHE A 181 -1.84 16.53 -13.64
C PHE A 181 -0.33 16.73 -13.38
N ALA A 182 0.31 15.88 -12.57
CA ALA A 182 1.72 16.04 -12.19
C ALA A 182 2.68 15.67 -13.34
N GLY A 183 2.28 14.78 -14.26
CA GLY A 183 3.03 14.44 -15.47
C GLY A 183 3.11 15.56 -16.53
N GLY A 184 2.26 16.60 -16.42
CA GLY A 184 2.24 17.72 -17.37
C GLY A 184 3.51 18.57 -17.36
N ALA A 185 4.14 18.74 -16.19
CA ALA A 185 5.36 19.53 -16.03
C ALA A 185 6.59 18.89 -16.71
N LYS A 186 6.65 17.55 -16.78
CA LYS A 186 7.72 16.81 -17.48
C LYS A 186 7.53 16.90 -19.00
N ARG A 187 6.29 16.85 -19.46
CA ARG A 187 5.90 16.93 -20.89
C ARG A 187 6.16 18.32 -21.49
N LEU A 188 6.10 19.39 -20.70
CA LEU A 188 6.43 20.75 -21.14
C LEU A 188 7.95 20.97 -21.39
N ARG A 189 8.83 20.30 -20.61
CA ARG A 189 10.29 20.38 -20.84
C ARG A 189 10.73 19.65 -22.11
N GLU A 190 10.08 18.54 -22.46
CA GLU A 190 10.37 17.82 -23.73
C GLU A 190 9.91 18.60 -24.96
N THR A 191 8.85 19.41 -24.84
CA THR A 191 8.39 20.28 -25.93
C THR A 191 9.23 21.53 -26.14
N GLU A 192 9.93 22.04 -25.12
CA GLU A 192 10.84 23.19 -25.25
C GLU A 192 12.20 22.80 -25.84
N VAL A 193 12.74 21.62 -25.50
CA VAL A 193 14.01 21.13 -26.08
C VAL A 193 13.88 20.79 -27.58
N ARG A 194 12.68 20.43 -28.06
CA ARG A 194 12.43 20.20 -29.51
C ARG A 194 12.23 21.47 -30.34
N ARG A 195 12.08 22.66 -29.73
CA ARG A 195 11.85 23.90 -30.48
C ARG A 195 13.10 24.71 -30.84
N TYR A 196 14.26 24.39 -30.28
CA TYR A 196 15.53 25.01 -30.66
C TYR A 196 16.70 24.02 -30.62
N PRO A 197 16.93 23.26 -31.70
CA PRO A 197 18.23 22.65 -31.93
C PRO A 197 19.24 23.77 -32.28
N HIS A 198 20.32 23.86 -31.49
CA HIS A 198 21.55 24.53 -31.92
C HIS A 198 22.23 23.74 -33.04
#